data_AF-A0A813H266-F1
#
_entry.id   AF-A0A813H266-F1
#
_cell.length_a   1.000
_cell.length_b   1.000
_cell.length_c   1.000
_cell.angle_alpha   90.00
_cell.angle_beta   90.00
_cell.angle_gamma   90.00
#
_symmetry.space_group_name_H-M   'P 1'
#
loop_
_entity.id
_entity.type
_entity.pdbx_description
1 polymer ?
#
loop_
_entity_poly.entity_id
_entity_poly.type
_entity_poly.pdbx_seq_one_letter_code
_entity_poly.pdbx_strand_id
1 'polypeptide(L)'
;FEVAKLSWARPGPTGWWTEGVPGQAFKVTVQCGSGPEGGFVTFLEAGAPSYELRGQDIAGVFVKVVGDAGSARHMSVPADVSALSDSVAMIESWVHAVPKGSAVLLALVGVAPGSLARILAALSPLGVPVQAPTVSCAALAAVGVRPEAGAYQAGSWFSTHASSDVAYATMALQKPF
;
A
#
# COMPACT_ATOMS: atom_id res chain seq x y z
N PHE A 1 -1.26 10.99 -11.55
CA PHE A 1 -2.06 9.91 -12.18
C PHE A 1 -3.54 10.22 -12.03
N GLU A 2 -4.37 9.80 -12.99
CA GLU A 2 -5.82 9.78 -12.83
C GLU A 2 -6.28 8.38 -12.39
N VAL A 3 -7.20 8.31 -11.43
CA VAL A 3 -7.74 7.04 -10.92
C VAL A 3 -8.89 6.60 -11.80
N ALA A 4 -8.78 5.40 -12.38
CA ALA A 4 -9.85 4.80 -13.17
C ALA A 4 -10.68 3.84 -12.33
N LYS A 5 -11.99 3.77 -12.60
CA LYS A 5 -12.89 2.86 -11.91
C LYS A 5 -12.75 1.44 -12.46
N LEU A 6 -12.41 0.50 -11.57
CA LEU A 6 -12.44 -0.93 -11.87
C LEU A 6 -13.89 -1.39 -12.12
N SER A 7 -14.06 -2.30 -13.06
CA SER A 7 -15.34 -2.93 -13.36
C SER A 7 -15.31 -4.40 -12.97
N TRP A 8 -16.46 -4.95 -12.60
CA TRP A 8 -16.60 -6.36 -12.26
C TRP A 8 -17.72 -6.95 -13.11
N ALA A 9 -17.42 -8.05 -13.80
CA ALA A 9 -18.38 -8.78 -14.61
C ALA A 9 -18.36 -10.26 -14.24
N ARG A 10 -19.47 -10.95 -14.45
CA ARG A 10 -19.59 -12.38 -14.20
C ARG A 10 -20.31 -13.04 -15.38
N PRO A 11 -19.68 -13.99 -16.09
CA PRO A 11 -20.35 -14.70 -17.17
C PRO A 11 -21.37 -15.68 -16.58
N GLY A 12 -22.64 -15.31 -16.65
CA GLY A 12 -23.75 -16.13 -16.14
C GLY A 12 -23.77 -16.28 -14.60
N PRO A 13 -24.72 -17.08 -14.07
CA PRO A 13 -24.99 -17.19 -12.64
C PRO A 13 -23.97 -18.05 -11.87
N THR A 14 -23.09 -18.78 -12.56
CA THR A 14 -22.08 -19.69 -11.97
C THR A 14 -20.65 -19.34 -12.35
N GLY A 15 -20.43 -18.32 -13.19
CA GLY A 15 -19.08 -17.91 -13.60
C GLY A 15 -18.27 -17.25 -12.50
N TRP A 16 -17.01 -16.99 -12.78
CA TRP A 16 -16.10 -16.21 -11.91
C TRP A 16 -16.33 -14.72 -12.09
N TRP A 17 -16.16 -13.93 -11.01
CA TRP A 17 -16.04 -12.48 -11.15
C TRP A 17 -14.72 -12.15 -11.82
N THR A 18 -14.78 -11.50 -12.97
CA THR A 18 -13.63 -10.98 -13.71
C THR A 18 -13.53 -9.49 -13.48
N GLU A 19 -12.36 -9.06 -13.04
CA GLU A 19 -12.01 -7.65 -12.95
C GLU A 19 -11.68 -7.11 -14.36
N GLY A 20 -12.29 -5.99 -14.73
CA GLY A 20 -12.02 -5.27 -15.96
C GLY A 20 -11.39 -3.91 -15.68
N VAL A 21 -10.31 -3.59 -16.41
CA VAL A 21 -9.61 -2.31 -16.38
C VAL A 21 -10.04 -1.49 -17.61
N PRO A 22 -10.56 -0.26 -17.46
CA PRO A 22 -11.15 0.47 -18.58
C PRO A 22 -10.10 1.12 -19.50
N GLY A 23 -10.35 1.05 -20.81
CA GLY A 23 -9.64 1.82 -21.83
C GLY A 23 -8.12 1.58 -21.83
N GLN A 24 -7.35 2.66 -21.68
CA GLN A 24 -5.88 2.64 -21.63
C GLN A 24 -5.32 2.62 -20.20
N ALA A 25 -6.17 2.40 -19.19
CA ALA A 25 -5.70 2.30 -17.82
C ALA A 25 -4.87 1.03 -17.60
N PHE A 26 -3.98 1.06 -16.62
CA PHE A 26 -3.24 -0.11 -16.16
C PHE A 26 -3.50 -0.34 -14.67
N LYS A 27 -3.39 -1.59 -14.24
CA LYS A 27 -3.63 -1.98 -12.85
C LYS A 27 -2.34 -1.95 -12.04
N VAL A 28 -2.44 -1.45 -10.82
CA VAL A 28 -1.40 -1.60 -9.80
C VAL A 28 -1.97 -2.37 -8.61
N THR A 29 -1.14 -3.19 -7.97
CA THR A 29 -1.58 -4.07 -6.88
C THR A 29 -0.52 -4.17 -5.80
N VAL A 30 -0.98 -4.20 -4.55
CA VAL A 30 -0.21 -4.61 -3.40
C VAL A 30 -0.78 -5.91 -2.86
N GLN A 31 0.09 -6.87 -2.61
CA GLN A 31 -0.22 -8.08 -1.87
C GLN A 31 0.81 -8.23 -0.76
N CYS A 32 0.37 -8.47 0.45
CA CYS A 32 1.27 -8.76 1.55
C CYS A 32 0.63 -9.73 2.53
N GLY A 33 1.47 -10.38 3.32
CA GLY A 33 0.98 -11.28 4.35
C GLY A 33 2.05 -11.67 5.36
N SER A 34 1.58 -12.24 6.45
CA SER A 34 2.39 -12.83 7.52
C SER A 34 1.78 -14.18 7.90
N GLY A 35 2.61 -15.23 7.92
CA GLY A 35 2.18 -16.58 8.24
C GLY A 35 3.29 -17.45 8.82
N PRO A 36 3.03 -18.76 9.03
CA PRO A 36 3.98 -19.67 9.66
C PRO A 36 5.32 -19.81 8.92
N GLU A 37 5.30 -19.66 7.59
CA GLU A 37 6.49 -19.75 6.74
C GLU A 37 7.25 -18.41 6.61
N GLY A 38 6.75 -17.35 7.28
CA GLY A 38 7.28 -16.01 7.21
C GLY A 38 6.31 -15.01 6.58
N GLY A 39 6.83 -13.83 6.24
CA GLY A 39 6.09 -12.77 5.58
C GLY A 39 6.42 -12.66 4.10
N PHE A 40 5.55 -11.98 3.37
CA PHE A 40 5.77 -11.61 1.98
C PHE A 40 5.21 -10.23 1.65
N VAL A 41 5.81 -9.59 0.65
CA VAL A 41 5.32 -8.36 0.02
C VAL A 41 5.57 -8.46 -1.48
N THR A 42 4.53 -8.20 -2.27
CA THR A 42 4.59 -8.14 -3.72
C THR A 42 3.88 -6.88 -4.19
N PHE A 43 4.59 -6.06 -4.98
CA PHE A 43 4.02 -4.93 -5.71
C PHE A 43 3.96 -5.29 -7.19
N LEU A 44 2.78 -5.16 -7.80
CA LEU A 44 2.54 -5.44 -9.21
C LEU A 44 2.17 -4.16 -9.95
N GLU A 45 2.72 -3.97 -11.14
CA GLU A 45 2.37 -2.89 -12.05
C GLU A 45 2.13 -3.48 -13.44
N ALA A 46 0.96 -3.19 -14.02
CA ALA A 46 0.53 -3.74 -15.31
C ALA A 46 0.64 -5.28 -15.41
N GLY A 47 0.43 -5.97 -14.28
CA GLY A 47 0.48 -7.44 -14.20
C GLY A 47 1.87 -8.04 -14.00
N ALA A 48 2.93 -7.24 -13.93
CA ALA A 48 4.29 -7.70 -13.67
C ALA A 48 4.77 -7.29 -12.26
N PRO A 49 5.55 -8.13 -11.56
CA PRO A 49 6.18 -7.73 -10.31
C PRO A 49 7.18 -6.60 -10.52
N SER A 50 7.01 -5.50 -9.78
CA SER A 50 7.96 -4.39 -9.74
C SER A 50 8.77 -4.36 -8.43
N TYR A 51 8.35 -5.15 -7.43
CA TYR A 51 9.08 -5.41 -6.20
C TYR A 51 8.53 -6.68 -5.55
N GLU A 52 9.41 -7.56 -5.07
CA GLU A 52 9.05 -8.79 -4.36
C GLU A 52 10.03 -9.06 -3.24
N LEU A 53 9.50 -9.45 -2.08
CA LEU A 53 10.29 -9.88 -0.93
C LEU A 53 9.53 -10.97 -0.16
N ARG A 54 10.25 -12.02 0.26
CA ARG A 54 9.72 -13.17 1.03
C ARG A 54 10.77 -13.63 2.05
N GLY A 55 10.34 -14.09 3.22
CA GLY A 55 11.24 -14.66 4.22
C GLY A 55 10.70 -14.65 5.65
N GLN A 56 11.43 -15.25 6.58
CA GLN A 56 11.01 -15.39 7.97
C GLN A 56 10.99 -14.06 8.75
N ASP A 57 11.88 -13.12 8.39
CA ASP A 57 12.06 -11.85 9.12
C ASP A 57 11.42 -10.64 8.41
N ILE A 58 10.38 -10.89 7.61
CA ILE A 58 9.68 -9.82 6.87
C ILE A 58 8.69 -9.11 7.79
N ALA A 59 9.12 -7.97 8.32
CA ALA A 59 8.29 -7.06 9.08
C ALA A 59 8.67 -5.59 8.82
N GLY A 60 7.70 -4.69 8.95
CA GLY A 60 7.89 -3.24 8.84
C GLY A 60 7.02 -2.60 7.78
N VAL A 61 7.50 -1.46 7.26
CA VAL A 61 6.82 -0.63 6.27
C VAL A 61 7.47 -0.83 4.91
N PHE A 62 6.68 -1.14 3.90
CA PHE A 62 7.11 -1.32 2.52
C PHE A 62 6.36 -0.31 1.66
N VAL A 63 7.10 0.48 0.90
CA VAL A 63 6.52 1.54 0.06
C VAL A 63 7.20 1.60 -1.29
N LYS A 64 6.46 2.00 -2.32
CA LYS A 64 6.99 2.22 -3.67
C LYS A 64 6.18 3.28 -4.41
N VAL A 65 6.85 4.11 -5.21
CA VAL A 65 6.20 4.98 -6.18
C VAL A 65 5.99 4.21 -7.49
N VAL A 66 4.76 4.24 -8.01
CA VAL A 66 4.38 3.59 -9.28
C VAL A 66 5.18 4.21 -10.42
N GLY A 67 5.72 3.37 -11.31
CA GLY A 67 6.53 3.78 -12.46
C GLY A 67 8.01 4.04 -12.15
N ASP A 68 8.40 4.14 -10.88
CA ASP A 68 9.80 4.32 -10.48
C ASP A 68 10.36 3.01 -9.90
N ALA A 69 11.17 2.32 -10.70
CA ALA A 69 11.78 1.05 -10.32
C ALA A 69 12.74 1.17 -9.12
N GLY A 70 13.37 2.32 -8.92
CA GLY A 70 14.34 2.57 -7.85
C GLY A 70 13.72 3.09 -6.56
N SER A 71 12.40 3.34 -6.53
CA SER A 71 11.71 3.97 -5.39
C SER A 71 11.32 3.02 -4.26
N ALA A 72 11.38 1.70 -4.49
CA ALA A 72 10.95 0.72 -3.49
C ALA A 72 11.81 0.81 -2.22
N ARG A 73 11.19 0.90 -1.05
CA ARG A 73 11.86 0.95 0.24
C ARG A 73 11.20 -0.01 1.21
N HIS A 74 12.04 -0.67 2.00
CA HIS A 74 11.67 -1.38 3.21
C HIS A 74 12.26 -0.64 4.40
N MET A 75 11.42 -0.31 5.38
CA MET A 75 11.82 0.33 6.62
C MET A 75 11.43 -0.60 7.77
N SER A 76 12.43 -1.18 8.43
CA SER A 76 12.23 -2.03 9.59
C SER A 76 11.57 -1.25 10.72
N VAL A 77 10.58 -1.87 11.37
CA VAL A 77 9.87 -1.29 12.51
C VAL A 77 10.20 -2.12 13.74
N PRO A 78 10.89 -1.54 14.74
CA PRO A 78 11.17 -2.26 15.97
C PRO A 78 9.86 -2.59 16.71
N ALA A 79 9.86 -3.74 17.39
CA ALA A 79 8.74 -4.13 18.26
C ALA A 79 8.60 -3.19 19.47
N ASP A 80 9.73 -2.64 19.95
CA ASP A 80 9.74 -1.64 21.00
C ASP A 80 9.43 -0.25 20.45
N VAL A 81 8.33 0.33 20.92
CA VAL A 81 7.87 1.68 20.57
C VAL A 81 8.89 2.76 20.98
N SER A 82 9.71 2.50 22.00
CA SER A 82 10.76 3.44 22.45
C SER A 82 11.87 3.63 21.41
N ALA A 83 12.14 2.58 20.61
CA ALA A 83 13.13 2.58 19.54
C ALA A 83 12.57 3.05 18.18
N LEU A 84 11.29 3.41 18.10
CA LEU A 84 10.59 3.70 16.84
C LEU A 84 11.01 5.01 16.16
N SER A 85 11.72 5.89 16.88
CA SER A 85 12.03 7.27 16.42
C SER A 85 12.76 7.29 15.08
N ASP A 86 13.78 6.44 14.92
CA ASP A 86 14.60 6.42 13.70
C ASP A 86 13.80 5.90 12.50
N SER A 87 12.98 4.85 12.71
CA SER A 87 12.07 4.33 11.68
C SER A 87 11.06 5.38 11.23
N VAL A 88 10.49 6.14 12.17
CA VAL A 88 9.55 7.22 11.85
C VAL A 88 10.24 8.33 11.07
N ALA A 89 11.45 8.76 11.48
CA ALA A 89 12.20 9.78 10.74
C ALA A 89 12.55 9.35 9.31
N MET A 90 12.90 8.07 9.10
CA MET A 90 13.11 7.51 7.76
C MET A 90 11.84 7.54 6.92
N ILE A 91 10.69 7.17 7.50
CA ILE A 91 9.39 7.20 6.83
C ILE A 91 9.03 8.63 6.44
N GLU A 92 9.15 9.57 7.38
CA GLU A 92 8.87 10.98 7.13
C GLU A 92 9.78 11.52 6.01
N SER A 93 11.07 11.23 6.06
CA SER A 93 12.02 11.63 5.02
C SER A 93 11.61 11.12 3.64
N TRP A 94 11.26 9.84 3.53
CA TRP A 94 10.77 9.26 2.28
C TRP A 94 9.45 9.90 1.82
N VAL A 95 8.48 10.06 2.73
CA VAL A 95 7.19 10.70 2.47
C VAL A 95 7.37 12.11 1.91
N HIS A 96 8.30 12.88 2.45
CA HIS A 96 8.59 14.23 1.95
C HIS A 96 9.14 14.21 0.52
N ALA A 97 9.91 13.19 0.15
CA ALA A 97 10.50 13.05 -1.18
C ALA A 97 9.50 12.61 -2.28
N VAL A 98 8.36 12.00 -1.94
CA VAL A 98 7.39 11.51 -2.93
C VAL A 98 6.72 12.67 -3.67
N PRO A 99 6.79 12.82 -5.00
CA PRO A 99 6.13 13.95 -5.66
C PRO A 99 4.60 13.94 -5.47
N LYS A 100 3.97 15.10 -5.36
CA LYS A 100 2.49 15.22 -5.35
C LYS A 100 1.91 14.64 -6.64
N GLY A 101 0.72 14.03 -6.56
CA GLY A 101 0.08 13.38 -7.71
C GLY A 101 0.69 12.02 -8.09
N SER A 102 1.73 11.58 -7.38
CA SER A 102 2.31 10.24 -7.55
C SER A 102 1.41 9.18 -6.94
N ALA A 103 1.27 8.05 -7.65
CA ALA A 103 0.62 6.88 -7.08
C ALA A 103 1.62 6.10 -6.23
N VAL A 104 1.17 5.65 -5.06
CA VAL A 104 1.97 4.97 -4.05
C VAL A 104 1.37 3.61 -3.73
N LEU A 105 2.25 2.63 -3.62
CA LEU A 105 1.98 1.28 -3.15
C LEU A 105 2.51 1.17 -1.72
N LEU A 106 1.68 0.70 -0.79
CA LEU A 106 2.02 0.58 0.63
C LEU A 106 1.64 -0.81 1.14
N ALA A 107 2.57 -1.47 1.82
CA ALA A 107 2.31 -2.63 2.66
C ALA A 107 2.89 -2.42 4.08
N LEU A 108 2.16 -2.85 5.09
CA LEU A 108 2.61 -2.95 6.48
C LEU A 108 2.49 -4.40 6.90
N VAL A 109 3.59 -5.01 7.35
CA VAL A 109 3.62 -6.42 7.74
C VAL A 109 4.20 -6.53 9.15
N GLY A 110 3.52 -7.24 10.05
CA GLY A 110 4.01 -7.51 11.41
C GLY A 110 4.25 -6.26 12.26
N VAL A 111 3.60 -5.14 11.96
CA VAL A 111 3.75 -3.89 12.72
C VAL A 111 2.95 -4.00 14.02
N ALA A 112 3.63 -3.88 15.16
CA ALA A 112 2.97 -3.93 16.47
C ALA A 112 1.90 -2.83 16.61
N PRO A 113 0.74 -3.12 17.24
CA PRO A 113 -0.34 -2.13 17.38
C PRO A 113 0.08 -0.80 18.02
N GLY A 114 1.00 -0.84 19.00
CA GLY A 114 1.54 0.35 19.66
C GLY A 114 2.39 1.25 18.74
N SER A 115 3.02 0.67 17.71
CA SER A 115 3.80 1.40 16.71
C SER A 115 2.93 1.88 15.55
N LEU A 116 1.86 1.15 15.22
CA LEU A 116 1.04 1.38 14.03
C LEU A 116 0.48 2.81 13.94
N ALA A 117 -0.07 3.35 15.03
CA ALA A 117 -0.64 4.70 15.02
C ALA A 117 0.40 5.78 14.65
N ARG A 118 1.63 5.66 15.14
CA ARG A 118 2.73 6.59 14.83
C ARG A 118 3.20 6.44 13.38
N ILE A 119 3.26 5.21 12.88
CA ILE A 119 3.60 4.92 11.48
C ILE A 119 2.54 5.49 10.53
N LEU A 120 1.25 5.28 10.81
CA LEU A 120 0.16 5.84 10.00
C LEU A 120 0.13 7.37 10.04
N ALA A 121 0.45 7.98 11.19
CA ALA A 121 0.60 9.43 11.28
C ALA A 121 1.75 9.95 10.39
N ALA A 122 2.90 9.29 10.41
CA ALA A 122 4.03 9.65 9.55
C ALA A 122 3.72 9.48 8.04
N LEU A 123 2.89 8.50 7.68
CA LEU A 123 2.42 8.25 6.31
C LEU A 123 1.26 9.16 5.88
N SER A 124 0.60 9.86 6.82
CA SER A 124 -0.58 10.69 6.56
C SER A 124 -0.42 11.74 5.46
N PRO A 125 0.75 12.36 5.21
CA PRO A 125 0.91 13.30 4.10
C PRO A 125 0.75 12.67 2.71
N LEU A 126 0.78 11.33 2.62
CA LEU A 126 0.46 10.60 1.39
C LEU A 126 -1.04 10.45 1.16
N GLY A 127 -1.88 10.75 2.16
CA GLY A 127 -3.33 10.52 2.14
C GLY A 127 -3.77 9.14 2.68
N VAL A 128 -2.83 8.34 3.18
CA VAL A 128 -3.10 7.02 3.80
C VAL A 128 -4.06 7.19 4.98
N PRO A 129 -5.02 6.26 5.21
CA PRO A 129 -5.87 6.29 6.39
C PRO A 129 -5.05 6.33 7.68
N VAL A 130 -5.31 7.32 8.53
CA VAL A 130 -4.59 7.51 9.80
C VAL A 130 -5.14 6.68 10.95
N GLN A 131 -6.39 6.23 10.82
CA GLN A 131 -7.04 5.41 11.84
C GLN A 131 -6.61 3.95 11.68
N ALA A 132 -6.05 3.39 12.74
CA ALA A 132 -5.70 1.97 12.79
C ALA A 132 -6.96 1.08 12.70
N PRO A 133 -6.85 -0.15 12.16
CA PRO A 133 -7.91 -1.15 12.25
C PRO A 133 -8.32 -1.40 13.71
N THR A 134 -9.60 -1.70 13.94
CA THR A 134 -10.14 -1.96 15.29
C THR A 134 -9.74 -3.33 15.85
N VAL A 135 -9.27 -4.22 14.99
CA VAL A 135 -8.79 -5.57 15.32
C VAL A 135 -7.30 -5.66 15.02
N SER A 136 -6.60 -6.56 15.71
CA SER A 136 -5.19 -6.81 15.42
C SER A 136 -5.03 -7.41 14.03
N CYS A 137 -4.35 -6.70 13.15
CA CYS A 137 -4.04 -7.14 11.78
C CYS A 137 -2.54 -7.31 11.62
N ALA A 138 -2.11 -8.45 11.07
CA ALA A 138 -0.70 -8.69 10.79
C ALA A 138 -0.28 -8.13 9.42
N ALA A 139 -1.23 -7.91 8.52
CA ALA A 139 -0.98 -7.40 7.18
C ALA A 139 -1.95 -6.26 6.85
N LEU A 140 -1.41 -5.14 6.37
CA LEU A 140 -2.20 -4.06 5.79
C LEU A 140 -1.63 -3.74 4.41
N ALA A 141 -2.50 -3.58 3.42
CA ALA A 141 -2.18 -3.19 2.06
C ALA A 141 -2.99 -1.95 1.69
N ALA A 142 -2.36 -1.01 1.01
CA ALA A 142 -3.03 0.18 0.54
C ALA A 142 -2.43 0.68 -0.78
N VAL A 143 -3.28 1.24 -1.61
CA VAL A 143 -2.92 1.90 -2.87
C VAL A 143 -3.66 3.22 -2.97
N GLY A 144 -2.96 4.28 -3.35
CA GLY A 144 -3.58 5.58 -3.54
C GLY A 144 -2.65 6.59 -4.21
N VAL A 145 -3.12 7.83 -4.31
CA VAL A 145 -2.38 8.94 -4.93
C VAL A 145 -2.07 9.99 -3.87
N ARG A 146 -0.81 10.45 -3.82
CA ARG A 146 -0.40 11.56 -2.94
C ARG A 146 -1.19 12.82 -3.30
N PRO A 147 -1.97 13.42 -2.39
CA PRO A 147 -2.78 14.58 -2.69
C PRO A 147 -1.92 15.82 -2.97
N GLU A 148 -2.52 16.80 -3.66
CA GLU A 148 -1.96 18.14 -3.71
C GLU A 148 -2.14 18.87 -2.36
N ALA A 149 -1.29 19.85 -2.08
CA ALA A 149 -1.38 20.60 -0.82
C ALA A 149 -2.72 21.36 -0.76
N GLY A 150 -3.44 21.22 0.35
CA GLY A 150 -4.76 21.85 0.54
C GLY A 150 -5.92 21.09 -0.12
N ALA A 151 -5.66 20.01 -0.86
CA ALA A 151 -6.67 19.19 -1.50
C ALA A 151 -6.75 17.83 -0.79
N TYR A 152 -7.21 17.80 0.47
CA TYR A 152 -7.69 16.55 1.04
C TYR A 152 -8.97 16.18 0.29
N GLN A 153 -8.82 15.43 -0.80
CA GLN A 153 -9.95 14.82 -1.48
C GLN A 153 -10.27 13.56 -0.72
N ALA A 154 -11.33 13.61 0.09
CA ALA A 154 -11.94 12.43 0.67
C ALA A 154 -12.16 11.42 -0.47
N GLY A 155 -11.32 10.38 -0.50
CA GLY A 155 -11.32 9.38 -1.55
C GLY A 155 -10.03 9.15 -2.34
N SER A 156 -8.94 9.88 -2.15
CA SER A 156 -7.70 9.55 -2.89
C SER A 156 -7.10 8.16 -2.54
N TRP A 157 -7.57 7.51 -1.47
CA TRP A 157 -7.21 6.17 -1.01
C TRP A 157 -8.46 5.32 -0.75
N PHE A 158 -9.08 4.78 -1.79
CA PHE A 158 -10.24 3.88 -1.65
C PHE A 158 -9.85 2.41 -1.46
N SER A 159 -8.62 2.05 -1.85
CA SER A 159 -8.18 0.66 -1.88
C SER A 159 -7.26 0.41 -0.70
N THR A 160 -7.87 0.12 0.44
CA THR A 160 -7.15 -0.32 1.64
C THR A 160 -7.75 -1.64 2.13
N HIS A 161 -6.91 -2.52 2.64
CA HIS A 161 -7.33 -3.78 3.25
C HIS A 161 -6.39 -4.09 4.41
N ALA A 162 -6.96 -4.55 5.52
CA ALA A 162 -6.24 -5.03 6.68
C ALA A 162 -6.76 -6.42 7.04
N SER A 163 -5.87 -7.36 7.29
CA SER A 163 -6.22 -8.74 7.66
C SER A 163 -5.28 -9.28 8.74
N SER A 164 -5.73 -10.33 9.42
CA SER A 164 -4.92 -11.11 10.35
C SER A 164 -3.77 -11.88 9.68
N ASP A 165 -3.87 -12.13 8.37
CA ASP A 165 -2.94 -12.99 7.63
C ASP A 165 -2.48 -12.37 6.30
N VAL A 166 -3.40 -12.03 5.39
CA VAL A 166 -3.11 -11.57 4.02
C VAL A 166 -3.94 -10.33 3.69
N ALA A 167 -3.28 -9.27 3.26
CA ALA A 167 -3.91 -8.06 2.77
C ALA A 167 -3.66 -7.85 1.27
N TYR A 168 -4.61 -7.20 0.62
CA TYR A 168 -4.68 -6.99 -0.82
C TYR A 168 -5.29 -5.63 -1.12
N ALA A 169 -4.63 -4.83 -1.95
CA ALA A 169 -5.18 -3.57 -2.43
C ALA A 169 -4.83 -3.38 -3.91
N THR A 170 -5.78 -2.85 -4.69
CA THR A 170 -5.57 -2.61 -6.12
C THR A 170 -6.25 -1.35 -6.59
N MET A 171 -5.70 -0.72 -7.62
CA MET A 171 -6.23 0.49 -8.24
C MET A 171 -5.92 0.46 -9.74
N ALA A 172 -6.84 0.95 -10.57
CA ALA A 172 -6.56 1.23 -11.97
C ALA A 172 -6.09 2.68 -12.12
N LEU A 173 -5.05 2.90 -12.91
CA LEU A 173 -4.41 4.18 -13.14
C LEU A 173 -4.36 4.48 -14.63
N GLN A 174 -4.58 5.74 -14.98
CA GLN A 174 -4.27 6.28 -16.30
C GLN A 174 -3.03 7.17 -16.20
N LYS A 175 -2.10 6.99 -17.13
CA LYS A 175 -0.95 7.89 -17.25
C LYS A 175 -1.47 9.29 -17.61
N PRO A 176 -0.99 10.35 -16.96
CA PRO A 176 -1.19 11.68 -17.49
C PRO A 176 -0.51 11.72 -18.88
N PHE A 177 -1.23 12.25 -19.87
CA PHE A 177 -0.78 12.39 -21.26
C PHE A 177 0.59 13.08 -21.37
#